data_AF-A0A317DUZ3-F1
#
_entry.id   AF-A0A317DUZ3-F1
#
_cell.length_a   1.000
_cell.length_b   1.000
_cell.length_c   1.000
_cell.angle_alpha   90.00
_cell.angle_beta   90.00
_cell.angle_gamma   90.00
#
_symmetry.space_group_name_H-M   'P 1'
#
loop_
_entity.id
_entity.type
_entity.pdbx_description
1 polymer ?
#
loop_
_entity_poly.entity_id
_entity_poly.type
_entity_poly.pdbx_seq_one_letter_code
_entity_poly.pdbx_strand_id
1 'polypeptide(L)'
;MVDAPPPKPSSRGWLIGLAALVVIAGVGIAAYLFYTKPSPAPAPAPGPVAGVPATPTPTATPAGEPGVQDIVRAAGTPQEIYDWAQKFKAKGDVQGMLLLLENAAERGHGGAMLDIARLYDPASFVAGKPFSKANPGQAAKFYRKAEAAGVAEAKPALEALKAVLQKQAAAGDAEAAAALATYWPEGAQ
;
A
#
# COMPACT_ATOMS: atom_id res chain seq x y z
N MET A 1 65.98 49.12 1.52
CA MET A 1 65.50 48.08 2.46
C MET A 1 64.27 48.65 3.13
N VAL A 2 63.11 48.52 2.49
CA VAL A 2 62.04 47.49 2.59
C VAL A 2 60.84 48.19 3.23
N ASP A 3 59.99 48.69 2.35
CA ASP A 3 58.68 49.28 2.59
C ASP A 3 57.72 48.19 3.13
N ALA A 4 56.93 48.51 4.15
CA ALA A 4 56.01 47.57 4.79
C ALA A 4 54.70 47.43 4.01
N PRO A 5 54.17 46.22 3.77
CA PRO A 5 52.94 46.04 3.00
C PRO A 5 51.68 46.45 3.80
N PRO A 6 50.62 46.97 3.12
CA PRO A 6 49.39 47.44 3.76
C PRO A 6 48.50 46.29 4.27
N PRO A 7 47.60 46.56 5.24
CA PRO A 7 46.74 45.55 5.85
C PRO A 7 45.64 45.05 4.90
N LYS A 8 45.40 43.73 4.89
CA LYS A 8 44.32 43.08 4.14
C LYS A 8 42.98 43.24 4.87
N PRO A 9 41.89 43.68 4.20
CA PRO A 9 40.57 43.70 4.80
C PRO A 9 39.99 42.28 4.98
N SER A 10 39.25 42.13 6.08
CA SER A 10 38.70 40.88 6.62
C SER A 10 37.56 40.29 5.77
N SER A 11 37.80 39.11 5.20
CA SER A 11 36.84 38.35 4.40
C SER A 11 36.00 37.38 5.26
N ARG A 12 35.22 37.92 6.22
CA ARG A 12 34.35 37.11 7.12
C ARG A 12 32.84 37.34 6.92
N GLY A 13 32.43 38.26 6.06
CA GLY A 13 31.02 38.51 5.71
C GLY A 13 30.54 37.82 4.42
N TRP A 14 31.45 37.30 3.59
CA TRP A 14 31.09 36.80 2.25
C TRP A 14 30.71 35.31 2.22
N LEU A 15 31.10 34.54 3.24
CA LEU A 15 30.87 33.09 3.26
C LEU A 15 29.45 32.68 3.72
N ILE A 16 28.67 33.58 4.33
CA ILE A 16 27.29 33.26 4.76
C ILE A 16 26.27 33.52 3.62
N GLY A 17 26.55 34.47 2.71
CA GLY A 17 25.69 34.72 1.54
C GLY A 17 25.75 33.62 0.47
N LEU A 18 26.90 32.95 0.33
CA LEU A 18 27.10 31.92 -0.70
C LEU A 18 26.47 30.56 -0.35
N ALA A 19 26.36 30.22 0.94
CA ALA A 19 25.78 28.94 1.37
C ALA A 19 24.23 28.93 1.23
N ALA A 20 23.55 30.05 1.46
CA ALA A 20 22.10 30.14 1.32
C ALA A 20 21.62 30.14 -0.15
N LEU A 21 22.45 30.62 -1.09
CA LEU A 21 22.12 30.63 -2.52
C LEU A 21 22.28 29.26 -3.20
N VAL A 22 23.20 28.42 -2.72
CA VAL A 22 23.42 27.07 -3.29
C VAL A 22 22.30 26.09 -2.92
N VAL A 23 21.65 26.25 -1.75
CA VAL A 23 20.54 25.38 -1.34
C VAL A 23 19.26 25.68 -2.12
N ILE A 24 18.97 26.95 -2.46
CA ILE A 24 17.80 27.31 -3.28
C ILE A 24 18.04 26.94 -4.77
N ALA A 25 19.26 27.09 -5.28
CA ALA A 25 19.60 26.70 -6.66
C ALA A 25 19.63 25.17 -6.87
N GLY A 26 20.04 24.39 -5.86
CA GLY A 26 20.09 22.92 -5.95
C GLY A 26 18.71 22.26 -6.07
N VAL A 27 17.70 22.80 -5.39
CA VAL A 27 16.31 22.29 -5.47
C VAL A 27 15.66 22.65 -6.81
N GLY A 28 15.97 23.82 -7.37
CA GLY A 28 15.46 24.25 -8.67
C GLY A 28 16.01 23.44 -9.85
N ILE A 29 17.30 23.07 -9.82
CA ILE A 29 17.94 22.29 -10.90
C ILE A 29 17.46 20.84 -10.90
N ALA A 30 17.23 20.22 -9.74
CA ALA A 30 16.66 18.88 -9.65
C ALA A 30 15.21 18.82 -10.17
N ALA A 31 14.39 19.84 -9.86
CA ALA A 31 13.03 19.97 -10.39
C ALA A 31 13.03 20.26 -11.90
N TYR A 32 13.93 21.14 -12.39
CA TYR A 32 14.03 21.47 -13.80
C TYR A 32 14.47 20.26 -14.66
N LEU A 33 15.45 19.47 -14.21
CA LEU A 33 15.87 18.26 -14.95
C LEU A 33 14.82 17.14 -14.94
N PHE A 34 13.95 17.11 -13.92
CA PHE A 34 12.82 16.17 -13.90
C PHE A 34 11.66 16.65 -14.80
N TYR A 35 11.46 17.97 -14.89
CA TYR A 35 10.39 18.60 -15.69
C TYR A 35 10.77 18.78 -17.17
N THR A 36 12.06 18.79 -17.50
CA THR A 36 12.61 18.94 -18.86
C THR A 36 13.22 17.65 -19.38
N LYS A 37 12.69 16.48 -18.99
CA LYS A 37 12.85 15.30 -19.84
C LYS A 37 12.03 15.55 -21.11
N PRO A 38 12.64 15.83 -22.29
CA PRO A 38 11.89 15.88 -23.52
C PRO A 38 11.19 14.55 -23.68
N SER A 39 9.87 14.60 -23.84
CA SER A 39 9.08 13.46 -24.29
C SER A 39 9.78 12.89 -25.53
N PRO A 40 10.23 11.63 -25.55
CA PRO A 40 10.75 11.05 -26.76
C PRO A 40 9.67 11.20 -27.84
N ALA A 41 10.07 11.75 -28.99
CA ALA A 41 9.23 11.91 -30.16
C ALA A 41 8.43 10.63 -30.44
N PRO A 42 7.18 10.74 -30.93
CA PRO A 42 6.36 9.58 -31.25
C PRO A 42 7.16 8.65 -32.16
N ALA A 43 7.50 7.46 -31.66
CA ALA A 43 8.07 6.42 -32.49
C ALA A 43 7.12 6.16 -33.67
N PRO A 44 7.64 5.96 -34.89
CA PRO A 44 6.82 5.59 -36.03
C PRO A 44 6.01 4.34 -35.68
N ALA A 45 4.74 4.34 -36.10
CA ALA A 45 3.75 3.32 -35.79
C ALA A 45 4.34 1.90 -35.85
N PRO A 46 4.18 1.08 -34.80
CA PRO A 46 4.34 -0.35 -34.94
C PRO A 46 3.30 -0.81 -35.97
N GLY A 47 3.75 -1.47 -37.04
CA GLY A 47 2.89 -2.39 -37.78
C GLY A 47 2.22 -3.38 -36.81
N PRO A 48 1.15 -4.07 -37.21
CA PRO A 48 0.34 -4.87 -36.29
C PRO A 48 1.17 -5.99 -35.66
N VAL A 49 1.72 -5.71 -34.48
CA VAL A 49 2.38 -6.68 -33.61
C VAL A 49 1.32 -7.21 -32.67
N ALA A 50 0.88 -8.43 -32.97
CA ALA A 50 0.17 -9.29 -32.05
C ALA A 50 0.97 -9.40 -30.73
N GLY A 51 0.28 -9.26 -29.59
CA GLY A 51 0.84 -9.53 -28.27
C GLY A 51 0.91 -8.32 -27.35
N VAL A 52 -0.22 -7.66 -27.09
CA VAL A 52 -0.37 -6.85 -25.87
C VAL A 52 -0.38 -7.83 -24.69
N PRO A 53 0.43 -7.65 -23.64
CA PRO A 53 0.24 -8.40 -22.40
C PRO A 53 -1.17 -8.08 -21.91
N ALA A 54 -1.99 -9.12 -21.77
CA ALA A 54 -3.34 -8.99 -21.27
C ALA A 54 -3.31 -8.20 -19.96
N THR A 55 -3.85 -6.98 -19.98
CA THR A 55 -4.57 -6.47 -18.81
C THR A 55 -5.43 -7.62 -18.32
N PRO A 56 -5.41 -8.00 -17.02
CA PRO A 56 -6.28 -9.04 -16.54
C PRO A 56 -7.69 -8.61 -16.94
N THR A 57 -8.23 -9.33 -17.91
CA THR A 57 -9.57 -9.07 -18.42
C THR A 57 -10.45 -9.21 -17.18
N PRO A 58 -11.26 -8.21 -16.83
CA PRO A 58 -12.30 -8.42 -15.83
C PRO A 58 -13.03 -9.67 -16.29
N THR A 59 -12.96 -10.74 -15.51
CA THR A 59 -13.69 -11.98 -15.79
C THR A 59 -15.10 -11.54 -16.10
N ALA A 60 -15.53 -11.74 -17.36
CA ALA A 60 -16.81 -11.26 -17.82
C ALA A 60 -17.86 -11.81 -16.86
N THR A 61 -18.53 -10.91 -16.13
CA THR A 61 -19.67 -11.28 -15.29
C THR A 61 -20.61 -12.10 -16.16
N PRO A 62 -21.03 -13.31 -15.73
CA PRO A 62 -22.04 -14.06 -16.45
C PRO A 62 -23.24 -13.15 -16.71
N ALA A 63 -23.68 -13.08 -17.97
CA ALA A 63 -24.73 -12.17 -18.40
C ALA A 63 -25.99 -12.38 -17.53
N GLY A 64 -26.28 -11.40 -16.65
CA GLY A 64 -27.42 -11.43 -15.74
C GLY A 64 -27.15 -10.86 -14.34
N GLU A 65 -25.90 -10.80 -13.89
CA GLU A 65 -25.57 -10.27 -12.56
C GLU A 65 -24.97 -8.86 -12.59
N PRO A 66 -25.27 -8.02 -11.58
CA PRO A 66 -24.71 -6.68 -11.51
C PRO A 66 -23.19 -6.74 -11.34
N GLY A 67 -22.47 -5.87 -12.05
CA GLY A 67 -21.04 -5.72 -11.85
C GLY A 67 -20.74 -5.13 -10.46
N VAL A 68 -19.49 -5.28 -10.00
CA VAL A 68 -19.02 -4.73 -8.71
C VAL A 68 -19.40 -3.25 -8.55
N GLN A 69 -19.23 -2.45 -9.60
CA GLN A 69 -19.53 -1.02 -9.55
C GLN A 69 -21.02 -0.71 -9.42
N ASP A 70 -21.88 -1.52 -10.05
CA ASP A 70 -23.33 -1.34 -9.94
C ASP A 70 -23.81 -1.73 -8.54
N ILE A 71 -23.24 -2.80 -7.97
CA ILE A 71 -23.48 -3.21 -6.58
C ILE A 71 -23.10 -2.08 -5.62
N VAL A 72 -21.88 -1.55 -5.73
CA VAL A 72 -21.37 -0.51 -4.83
C VAL A 72 -22.18 0.79 -4.93
N ARG A 73 -22.66 1.14 -6.13
CA ARG A 73 -23.50 2.33 -6.37
C ARG A 73 -24.90 2.15 -5.81
N ALA A 74 -25.48 0.95 -5.92
CA ALA A 74 -26.86 0.69 -5.50
C ALA A 74 -26.99 0.41 -4.00
N ALA A 75 -25.93 -0.11 -3.35
CA ALA A 75 -25.97 -0.47 -1.94
C ALA A 75 -26.07 0.77 -1.04
N GLY A 76 -27.08 0.79 -0.17
CA GLY A 76 -27.30 1.82 0.83
C GLY A 76 -26.45 1.63 2.09
N THR A 77 -25.97 0.41 2.34
CA THR A 77 -25.20 0.08 3.56
C THR A 77 -23.92 -0.71 3.28
N PRO A 78 -22.92 -0.63 4.17
CA PRO A 78 -21.74 -1.50 4.12
C PRO A 78 -22.08 -3.00 4.18
N GLN A 79 -23.14 -3.38 4.90
CA GLN A 79 -23.58 -4.78 5.05
C GLN A 79 -24.00 -5.37 3.70
N GLU A 80 -24.79 -4.64 2.91
CA GLU A 80 -25.24 -5.11 1.60
C GLU A 80 -24.08 -5.40 0.64
N ILE A 81 -23.03 -4.57 0.68
CA ILE A 81 -21.81 -4.78 -0.11
C ILE A 81 -21.08 -6.04 0.36
N TYR A 82 -20.97 -6.24 1.68
CA TYR A 82 -20.37 -7.44 2.24
C TYR A 82 -21.12 -8.72 1.86
N ASP A 83 -22.45 -8.69 1.88
CA ASP A 83 -23.28 -9.84 1.48
C ASP A 83 -23.03 -10.20 0.00
N TRP A 84 -22.85 -9.20 -0.87
CA TRP A 84 -22.41 -9.42 -2.24
C TRP A 84 -20.99 -9.99 -2.32
N ALA A 85 -20.05 -9.50 -1.50
CA ALA A 85 -18.71 -10.05 -1.45
C ALA A 85 -18.73 -11.56 -1.13
N GLN A 86 -19.60 -11.99 -0.21
CA GLN A 86 -19.76 -13.43 0.11
C GLN A 86 -20.32 -14.23 -1.07
N LYS A 87 -21.23 -13.67 -1.86
CA LYS A 87 -21.71 -14.33 -3.10
C LYS A 87 -20.60 -14.49 -4.12
N PHE A 88 -19.74 -13.49 -4.28
CA PHE A 88 -18.57 -13.56 -5.17
C PHE A 88 -17.56 -14.60 -4.68
N LYS A 89 -17.30 -14.65 -3.36
CA LYS A 89 -16.47 -15.67 -2.71
C LYS A 89 -16.99 -17.08 -2.99
N ALA A 90 -18.29 -17.32 -2.82
CA ALA A 90 -18.92 -18.63 -3.05
C ALA A 90 -18.80 -19.10 -4.51
N LYS A 91 -18.69 -18.17 -5.46
CA LYS A 91 -18.49 -18.46 -6.89
C LYS A 91 -17.01 -18.62 -7.28
N GLY A 92 -16.09 -18.36 -6.36
CA GLY A 92 -14.67 -18.34 -6.64
C GLY A 92 -14.19 -17.09 -7.40
N ASP A 93 -15.02 -16.05 -7.53
CA ASP A 93 -14.58 -14.75 -8.05
C ASP A 93 -13.90 -13.98 -6.92
N VAL A 94 -12.63 -14.35 -6.69
CA VAL A 94 -11.81 -13.78 -5.61
C VAL A 94 -11.49 -12.31 -5.85
N GLN A 95 -11.40 -11.88 -7.12
CA GLN A 95 -11.08 -10.49 -7.45
C GLN A 95 -12.28 -9.58 -7.19
N GLY A 96 -13.47 -9.95 -7.65
CA GLY A 96 -14.69 -9.19 -7.36
C GLY A 96 -15.04 -9.22 -5.87
N MET A 97 -14.81 -10.35 -5.19
CA MET A 97 -14.93 -10.45 -3.74
C MET A 97 -14.03 -9.43 -3.04
N LEU A 98 -12.74 -9.37 -3.38
CA LEU A 98 -11.81 -8.45 -2.73
C LEU A 98 -12.25 -6.99 -2.88
N LEU A 99 -12.62 -6.57 -4.09
CA LEU A 99 -13.07 -5.18 -4.33
C LEU A 99 -14.31 -4.82 -3.50
N LEU A 100 -15.25 -5.75 -3.36
CA LEU A 100 -16.45 -5.53 -2.54
C LEU A 100 -16.10 -5.51 -1.04
N LEU A 101 -15.22 -6.41 -0.57
CA LEU A 101 -14.73 -6.37 0.81
C LEU A 101 -14.05 -5.04 1.12
N GLU A 102 -13.17 -4.55 0.23
CA GLU A 102 -12.47 -3.28 0.39
C GLU A 102 -13.47 -2.13 0.49
N ASN A 103 -14.46 -2.06 -0.40
CA ASN A 103 -15.48 -1.02 -0.34
C ASN A 103 -16.33 -1.08 0.93
N ALA A 104 -16.75 -2.27 1.36
CA ALA A 104 -17.47 -2.45 2.62
C ALA A 104 -16.61 -2.02 3.82
N ALA A 105 -15.33 -2.38 3.84
CA ALA A 105 -14.38 -2.01 4.88
C ALA A 105 -14.10 -0.50 4.91
N GLU A 106 -14.00 0.16 3.76
CA GLU A 106 -13.90 1.63 3.65
C GLU A 106 -15.12 2.33 4.27
N ARG A 107 -16.31 1.73 4.12
CA ARG A 107 -17.56 2.19 4.75
C ARG A 107 -17.75 1.72 6.19
N GLY A 108 -16.73 1.13 6.81
CA GLY A 108 -16.74 0.76 8.23
C GLY A 108 -17.23 -0.67 8.55
N HIS A 109 -17.41 -1.55 7.57
CA HIS A 109 -17.85 -2.92 7.82
C HIS A 109 -16.75 -3.75 8.52
N GLY A 110 -16.93 -4.03 9.81
CA GLY A 110 -15.97 -4.81 10.59
C GLY A 110 -15.71 -6.21 10.04
N GLY A 111 -16.77 -6.95 9.64
CA GLY A 111 -16.61 -8.29 9.08
C GLY A 111 -15.82 -8.31 7.76
N ALA A 112 -15.87 -7.21 6.99
CA ALA A 112 -15.11 -7.09 5.75
C ALA A 112 -13.64 -6.85 6.06
N MET A 113 -13.35 -6.02 7.05
CA MET A 113 -11.98 -5.82 7.56
C MET A 113 -11.39 -7.15 8.06
N LEU A 114 -12.17 -7.94 8.79
CA LEU A 114 -11.74 -9.26 9.26
C LEU A 114 -11.40 -10.20 8.10
N ASP A 115 -12.26 -10.26 7.08
CA ASP A 115 -12.02 -11.14 5.93
C ASP A 115 -10.83 -10.66 5.10
N ILE A 116 -10.62 -9.35 4.91
CA ILE A 116 -9.39 -8.82 4.27
C ILE A 116 -8.15 -9.18 5.08
N ALA A 117 -8.20 -9.10 6.42
CA ALA A 117 -7.08 -9.48 7.27
C ALA A 117 -6.64 -10.93 7.01
N ARG A 118 -7.61 -11.85 6.94
CA ARG A 118 -7.38 -13.29 6.65
C ARG A 118 -6.77 -13.54 5.27
N LEU A 119 -7.07 -12.71 4.27
CA LEU A 119 -6.45 -12.79 2.94
C LEU A 119 -4.95 -12.46 2.97
N TYR A 120 -4.50 -11.67 3.96
CA TYR A 120 -3.09 -11.33 4.14
C TYR A 120 -2.39 -12.19 5.20
N ASP A 121 -3.16 -12.87 6.06
CA ASP A 121 -2.65 -13.60 7.22
C ASP A 121 -1.84 -14.83 6.78
N PRO A 122 -0.56 -14.95 7.17
CA PRO A 122 0.28 -16.08 6.80
C PRO A 122 -0.28 -17.46 7.23
N ALA A 123 -1.14 -17.52 8.26
CA ALA A 123 -1.74 -18.78 8.70
C ALA A 123 -2.87 -19.27 7.79
N SER A 124 -3.58 -18.36 7.11
CA SER A 124 -4.71 -18.67 6.22
C SER A 124 -4.47 -18.31 4.75
N PHE A 125 -3.30 -17.77 4.43
CA PHE A 125 -2.95 -17.28 3.11
C PHE A 125 -2.95 -18.40 2.07
N VAL A 126 -3.49 -18.08 0.88
CA VAL A 126 -3.46 -18.96 -0.29
C VAL A 126 -2.77 -18.22 -1.44
N ALA A 127 -1.67 -18.77 -1.93
CA ALA A 127 -0.91 -18.16 -3.01
C ALA A 127 -1.71 -18.08 -4.32
N GLY A 128 -1.60 -16.95 -5.00
CA GLY A 128 -2.22 -16.71 -6.30
C GLY A 128 -3.71 -16.32 -6.24
N LYS A 129 -4.28 -16.13 -5.05
CA LYS A 129 -5.69 -15.73 -4.87
C LYS A 129 -5.92 -14.95 -3.57
N PRO A 130 -6.25 -13.64 -3.61
CA PRO A 130 -6.02 -12.68 -4.70
C PRO A 130 -4.57 -12.19 -4.75
N PHE A 131 -3.74 -12.54 -3.76
CA PHE A 131 -2.37 -12.03 -3.65
C PHE A 131 -1.34 -13.14 -3.92
N SER A 132 -0.16 -12.75 -4.39
CA SER A 132 0.95 -13.68 -4.64
C SER A 132 1.73 -14.04 -3.37
N LYS A 133 1.63 -13.23 -2.31
CA LYS A 133 2.31 -13.44 -1.03
C LYS A 133 1.44 -12.96 0.14
N ALA A 134 1.55 -13.63 1.28
CA ALA A 134 1.04 -13.14 2.55
C ALA A 134 1.67 -11.79 2.91
N ASN A 135 0.97 -10.98 3.71
CA ASN A 135 1.52 -9.74 4.24
C ASN A 135 1.08 -9.58 5.71
N PRO A 136 1.88 -10.03 6.68
CA PRO A 136 1.47 -10.03 8.07
C PRO A 136 1.23 -8.64 8.65
N GLY A 137 1.91 -7.62 8.14
CA GLY A 137 1.66 -6.24 8.54
C GLY A 137 0.27 -5.75 8.10
N GLN A 138 -0.14 -6.07 6.88
CA GLN A 138 -1.50 -5.77 6.41
C GLN A 138 -2.55 -6.57 7.18
N ALA A 139 -2.29 -7.85 7.47
CA ALA A 139 -3.18 -8.66 8.31
C ALA A 139 -3.39 -8.01 9.68
N ALA A 140 -2.31 -7.65 10.39
CA ALA A 140 -2.38 -6.99 11.70
C ALA A 140 -3.16 -5.67 11.63
N LYS A 141 -2.91 -4.83 10.62
CA LYS A 141 -3.65 -3.59 10.40
C LYS A 141 -5.16 -3.82 10.30
N PHE A 142 -5.59 -4.76 9.46
CA PHE A 142 -7.01 -5.01 9.25
C PHE A 142 -7.67 -5.71 10.43
N TYR A 143 -6.98 -6.61 11.14
CA TYR A 143 -7.48 -7.18 12.39
C TYR A 143 -7.72 -6.10 13.45
N ARG A 144 -6.78 -5.15 13.64
CA ARG A 144 -7.00 -4.02 14.57
C ARG A 144 -8.17 -3.14 14.17
N LYS A 145 -8.35 -2.89 12.87
CA LYS A 145 -9.54 -2.17 12.38
C LYS A 145 -10.84 -2.94 12.65
N ALA A 146 -10.85 -4.25 12.45
CA ALA A 146 -12.00 -5.09 12.74
C ALA A 146 -12.32 -5.14 14.25
N GLU A 147 -11.30 -5.20 15.11
CA GLU A 147 -11.44 -5.11 16.56
C GLU A 147 -12.06 -3.76 16.96
N ALA A 148 -11.53 -2.66 16.43
CA ALA A 148 -12.07 -1.32 16.67
C ALA A 148 -13.53 -1.16 16.17
N ALA A 149 -13.91 -1.92 15.13
CA ALA A 149 -15.28 -2.00 14.63
C ALA A 149 -16.19 -2.94 15.45
N GLY A 150 -15.70 -3.52 16.56
CA GLY A 150 -16.48 -4.35 17.47
C GLY A 150 -16.60 -5.82 17.07
N VAL A 151 -15.77 -6.30 16.13
CA VAL A 151 -15.80 -7.71 15.71
C VAL A 151 -15.11 -8.57 16.76
N ALA A 152 -15.90 -9.41 17.45
CA ALA A 152 -15.42 -10.25 18.54
C ALA A 152 -14.28 -11.20 18.13
N GLU A 153 -14.30 -11.71 16.90
CA GLU A 153 -13.28 -12.62 16.37
C GLU A 153 -11.93 -11.93 16.08
N ALA A 154 -11.90 -10.61 15.96
CA ALA A 154 -10.71 -9.89 15.51
C ALA A 154 -9.58 -9.93 16.54
N LYS A 155 -9.90 -9.77 17.82
CA LYS A 155 -8.92 -9.81 18.91
C LYS A 155 -8.21 -11.17 19.04
N PRO A 156 -8.91 -12.32 19.14
CA PRO A 156 -8.23 -13.61 19.17
C PRO A 156 -7.47 -13.92 17.89
N ALA A 157 -7.95 -13.48 16.71
CA ALA A 157 -7.21 -13.63 15.45
C ALA A 157 -5.92 -12.79 15.44
N LEU A 158 -5.96 -11.57 15.97
CA LEU A 158 -4.78 -10.71 16.12
C LEU A 158 -3.73 -11.33 17.05
N GLU A 159 -4.13 -11.92 18.17
CA GLU A 159 -3.22 -12.63 19.08
C GLU A 159 -2.63 -13.91 18.45
N ALA A 160 -3.44 -14.65 17.69
CA ALA A 160 -2.95 -15.80 16.94
C ALA A 160 -1.90 -15.38 15.90
N LEU A 161 -2.16 -14.30 15.17
CA LEU A 161 -1.19 -13.71 14.23
C LEU A 161 0.10 -13.35 14.95
N LYS A 162 0.04 -12.64 16.09
CA LYS A 162 1.22 -12.29 16.89
C LYS A 162 2.08 -13.51 17.21
N ALA A 163 1.45 -14.59 17.68
CA ALA A 163 2.17 -15.83 18.03
C ALA A 163 2.85 -16.48 16.81
N VAL A 164 2.21 -16.44 15.63
CA VAL A 164 2.81 -16.91 14.38
C VAL A 164 4.03 -16.05 14.02
N LEU A 165 3.91 -14.72 14.12
CA LEU A 165 5.01 -13.80 13.80
C LEU A 165 6.19 -13.96 14.75
N GLN A 166 5.95 -14.21 16.04
CA GLN A 166 7.03 -14.45 16.99
C GLN A 166 7.86 -15.68 16.62
N LYS A 167 7.19 -16.76 16.20
CA LYS A 167 7.87 -17.98 15.73
C LYS A 167 8.66 -17.72 14.44
N GLN A 168 8.06 -17.01 13.49
CA GLN A 168 8.71 -16.68 12.22
C GLN A 168 9.92 -15.75 12.41
N ALA A 169 9.79 -14.72 13.24
CA ALA A 169 10.87 -13.79 13.55
C ALA A 169 12.04 -14.49 14.25
N ALA A 170 11.76 -15.42 15.19
CA ALA A 170 12.79 -16.24 15.83
C ALA A 170 13.52 -17.16 14.83
N ALA A 171 12.86 -17.52 13.73
CA ALA A 171 13.47 -18.27 12.62
C ALA A 171 14.19 -17.38 11.60
N GLY A 172 14.28 -16.07 11.82
CA GLY A 172 14.99 -15.11 10.96
C GLY A 172 14.11 -14.42 9.91
N ASP A 173 12.78 -14.52 10.00
CA ASP A 173 11.88 -13.78 9.10
C ASP A 173 11.86 -12.28 9.44
N ALA A 174 12.45 -11.48 8.56
CA ALA A 174 12.54 -10.04 8.73
C ALA A 174 11.18 -9.32 8.61
N GLU A 175 10.24 -9.81 7.79
CA GLU A 175 8.92 -9.22 7.66
C GLU A 175 8.07 -9.47 8.92
N ALA A 176 8.18 -10.67 9.50
CA ALA A 176 7.56 -10.98 10.77
C ALA A 176 8.11 -10.12 11.92
N ALA A 177 9.44 -9.94 11.98
CA ALA A 177 10.09 -9.09 12.96
C ALA A 177 9.64 -7.61 12.81
N ALA A 178 9.59 -7.09 11.58
CA ALA A 178 9.14 -5.73 11.30
C ALA A 178 7.65 -5.52 11.66
N ALA A 179 6.79 -6.51 11.36
CA ALA A 179 5.38 -6.45 11.74
C ALA A 179 5.20 -6.45 13.26
N LEU A 180 5.96 -7.27 14.00
CA LEU A 180 5.94 -7.25 15.46
C LEU A 180 6.34 -5.90 16.03
N ALA A 181 7.45 -5.33 15.57
CA ALA A 181 7.92 -4.01 16.01
C ALA A 181 6.90 -2.90 15.75
N THR A 182 6.15 -2.98 14.64
CA THR A 182 5.17 -1.96 14.25
C THR A 182 3.88 -2.07 15.05
N TYR A 183 3.33 -3.28 15.20
CA TYR A 183 1.98 -3.47 15.74
C TYR A 183 1.94 -3.86 17.22
N TRP A 184 3.04 -4.36 17.77
CA TRP A 184 3.22 -4.69 19.20
C TRP A 184 4.56 -4.14 19.71
N PRO A 185 4.76 -2.81 19.70
CA PRO A 185 5.98 -2.22 20.26
C PRO A 185 6.07 -2.53 21.77
N GLU A 186 7.30 -2.71 22.26
CA GLU A 186 7.54 -2.93 23.69
C GLU A 186 6.95 -1.78 24.52
N GLY A 187 6.12 -2.11 25.51
CA GLY A 187 5.42 -1.12 26.35
C GLY A 187 3.97 -0.81 25.95
N ALA A 188 3.44 -1.38 24.85
CA ALA A 188 2.02 -1.36 24.54
C ALA A 188 1.28 -2.46 25.33
N GLN A 189 1.00 -2.21 26.62
CA GLN A 189 0.08 -3.00 27.44
C GLN A 189 -0.92 -2.09 28.14
#